data_AF-A0A9Q9M8R9-F1
#
_entry.id   AF-A0A9Q9M8R9-F1
#
_cell.length_a   1.000
_cell.length_b   1.000
_cell.length_c   1.000
_cell.angle_alpha   90.00
_cell.angle_beta   90.00
_cell.angle_gamma   90.00
#
_symmetry.space_group_name_H-M   'P 1'
#
loop_
_entity.id
_entity.type
_entity.pdbx_description
1 polymer ?
#
loop_
_entity_poly.entity_id
_entity_poly.type
_entity_poly.pdbx_seq_one_letter_code
_entity_poly.pdbx_strand_id
1 'polypeptide(L)'
;MLLRRIVLRETVCLRQLAEGNHSQEIRFGRFLNNSAVSVEEIIAGWSQETRSAVEGRHVLALQDTSEIKFATTPDSRRELGKIKKGNCFGLLLHPMLALDADTGSCLGLVGGGGSGRGVAKSLRRMPSGR
;
A
#
# COMPACT_ATOMS: atom_id res chain seq x y z
N MET A 1 -1.12 16.78 0.25
CA MET A 1 -1.20 17.23 -1.16
C MET A 1 -1.59 16.09 -2.12
N LEU A 2 -0.87 14.96 -2.18
CA LEU A 2 -1.27 13.81 -3.00
C LEU A 2 -2.41 12.97 -2.38
N LEU A 3 -2.23 12.46 -1.15
CA LEU A 3 -3.26 11.65 -0.46
C LEU A 3 -4.62 12.35 -0.39
N ARG A 4 -4.64 13.63 0.02
CA ARG A 4 -5.86 14.44 0.02
C ARG A 4 -6.58 14.45 -1.32
N ARG A 5 -5.84 14.50 -2.44
CA ARG A 5 -6.42 14.46 -3.78
C ARG A 5 -6.93 13.08 -4.14
N ILE A 6 -6.23 12.01 -3.73
CA ILE A 6 -6.70 10.62 -3.90
C ILE A 6 -8.05 10.44 -3.21
N VAL A 7 -8.18 10.92 -1.96
CA VAL A 7 -9.43 10.86 -1.20
C VAL A 7 -10.52 11.70 -1.86
N LEU A 8 -10.25 12.95 -2.21
CA LEU A 8 -11.27 13.86 -2.77
C LEU A 8 -11.70 13.51 -4.20
N ARG A 9 -10.86 12.82 -4.97
CA ARG A 9 -11.13 12.47 -6.38
C ARG A 9 -11.43 10.99 -6.57
N GLU A 10 -11.32 10.20 -5.51
CA GLU A 10 -11.55 8.75 -5.50
C GLU A 10 -10.82 8.01 -6.65
N THR A 11 -9.61 8.47 -6.97
CA THR A 11 -8.79 7.93 -8.05
C THR A 11 -7.33 7.92 -7.67
N VAL A 12 -6.59 6.98 -8.26
CA VAL A 12 -5.12 6.88 -8.17
C VAL A 12 -4.44 7.28 -9.48
N CYS A 13 -5.20 7.72 -10.50
CA CYS A 13 -4.64 8.17 -11.77
C CYS A 13 -4.00 9.55 -11.62
N LEU A 14 -2.67 9.65 -11.74
CA LEU A 14 -1.93 10.89 -11.53
C LEU A 14 -2.41 12.06 -12.41
N ARG A 15 -2.73 11.78 -13.68
CA ARG A 15 -3.28 12.77 -14.60
C ARG A 15 -4.62 13.32 -14.13
N GLN A 16 -5.50 12.47 -13.59
CA GLN A 16 -6.78 12.90 -13.02
C GLN A 16 -6.59 13.68 -11.71
N LEU A 17 -5.66 13.24 -10.86
CA LEU A 17 -5.30 13.92 -9.61
C LEU A 17 -4.67 15.29 -9.83
N ALA A 18 -3.96 15.44 -10.94
CA ALA A 18 -3.32 16.67 -11.36
C ALA A 18 -4.29 17.67 -12.02
N GLU A 19 -5.50 17.24 -12.38
CA GLU A 19 -6.55 18.11 -12.94
C GLU A 19 -6.07 18.92 -14.16
N GLY A 20 -5.30 18.27 -15.03
CA GLY A 20 -4.72 18.91 -16.23
C GLY A 20 -3.47 19.76 -15.96
N ASN A 21 -3.03 19.92 -14.71
CA ASN A 21 -1.78 20.61 -14.40
C ASN A 21 -0.57 19.66 -14.55
N HIS A 22 0.16 19.81 -15.65
CA HIS A 22 1.29 18.96 -15.99
C HIS A 22 2.43 18.99 -14.95
N SER A 23 2.74 20.16 -14.38
CA SER A 23 3.81 20.27 -13.37
C SER A 23 3.44 19.53 -12.07
N GLN A 24 2.16 19.53 -11.71
CA GLN A 24 1.64 18.75 -10.60
C GLN A 24 1.66 17.24 -10.86
N GLU A 25 1.31 16.81 -12.08
CA GLU A 25 1.42 15.39 -12.48
C GLU A 25 2.87 14.90 -12.36
N ILE A 26 3.83 15.65 -12.92
CA ILE A 26 5.27 15.36 -12.79
C ILE A 26 5.69 15.31 -11.32
N ARG A 27 5.22 16.25 -10.49
CA ARG A 27 5.55 16.28 -9.07
C ARG A 27 5.07 15.03 -8.33
N PHE A 28 3.85 14.58 -8.60
CA PHE A 28 3.33 13.33 -8.02
C PHE A 28 4.12 12.12 -8.51
N GLY A 29 4.44 12.07 -9.81
CA GLY A 29 5.29 11.01 -10.37
C GLY A 29 6.67 10.97 -9.73
N ARG A 30 7.32 12.13 -9.52
CA ARG A 30 8.61 12.22 -8.83
C ARG A 30 8.54 11.76 -7.38
N PHE A 31 7.46 12.10 -6.68
CA PHE A 31 7.26 11.65 -5.30
C PHE A 31 7.15 10.12 -5.23
N LEU A 32 6.33 9.50 -6.09
CA LEU A 32 6.12 8.06 -6.10
C LEU A 32 7.31 7.24 -6.61
N ASN A 33 8.21 7.86 -7.40
CA ASN A 33 9.44 7.23 -7.89
C ASN A 33 10.69 7.63 -7.08
N ASN A 34 10.52 8.30 -5.93
CA ASN A 34 11.65 8.70 -5.12
C ASN A 34 12.14 7.52 -4.28
N SER A 35 13.40 7.12 -4.43
CA SER A 35 14.00 6.02 -3.66
C SER A 35 14.08 6.30 -2.15
N ALA A 36 13.96 7.57 -1.73
CA ALA A 36 13.84 7.95 -0.33
C ALA A 36 12.41 7.84 0.22
N VAL A 37 11.45 7.34 -0.58
CA VAL A 37 10.08 7.08 -0.18
C VAL A 37 9.80 5.59 -0.41
N SER A 38 9.95 4.79 0.63
CA SER A 38 9.65 3.36 0.57
C SER A 38 8.17 3.06 0.84
N VAL A 39 7.71 1.87 0.41
CA VAL A 39 6.35 1.40 0.69
C VAL A 39 6.16 1.24 2.20
N GLU A 40 7.17 0.74 2.89
CA GLU A 40 7.21 0.54 4.33
C GLU A 40 7.03 1.86 5.08
N GLU A 41 7.71 2.93 4.65
CA GLU A 41 7.56 4.26 5.23
C GLU A 41 6.16 4.86 4.99
N ILE A 42 5.57 4.65 3.80
CA ILE A 42 4.19 5.06 3.53
C ILE A 42 3.21 4.35 4.48
N ILE A 43 3.34 3.03 4.64
CA ILE A 43 2.49 2.23 5.52
C ILE A 43 2.67 2.64 6.98
N ALA A 44 3.92 2.83 7.42
CA ALA A 44 4.22 3.29 8.77
C ALA A 44 3.63 4.67 9.05
N GLY A 45 3.73 5.59 8.09
CA GLY A 45 3.17 6.94 8.18
C GLY A 45 1.65 6.93 8.39
N TRP A 46 0.91 6.10 7.67
CA TRP A 46 -0.56 6.00 7.84
C TRP A 46 -0.96 5.32 9.15
N SER A 47 -0.14 4.39 9.65
CA SER A 47 -0.41 3.71 10.92
C SER A 47 -0.20 4.62 12.14
N GLN A 48 0.52 5.73 11.97
CA GLN A 48 0.83 6.68 13.05
C GLN A 48 -0.43 7.32 13.64
N GLU A 49 -1.35 7.81 12.81
CA GLU A 49 -2.62 8.41 13.27
C GLU A 49 -3.51 7.36 13.93
N THR A 50 -3.55 6.14 13.38
CA THR A 50 -4.30 5.03 13.95
C THR A 50 -3.80 4.66 15.35
N ARG A 51 -2.49 4.75 15.64
CA ARG A 51 -1.95 4.47 16.98
C ARG A 51 -2.57 5.36 18.05
N SER A 52 -2.72 6.64 17.77
CA SER A 52 -3.40 7.57 18.67
C SER A 52 -4.90 7.29 18.77
N ALA A 53 -5.53 6.84 17.69
CA ALA A 53 -6.95 6.48 17.69
C ALA A 53 -7.25 5.20 18.51
N VAL A 54 -6.31 4.27 18.63
CA VAL A 54 -6.48 3.00 19.37
C VAL A 54 -6.05 3.08 20.84
N GLU A 55 -5.33 4.12 21.24
CA GLU A 55 -4.76 4.22 22.59
C GLU A 55 -5.83 4.13 23.68
N GLY A 56 -5.63 3.23 24.64
CA GLY A 56 -6.56 3.02 25.76
C GLY A 56 -7.89 2.35 25.41
N ARG A 57 -8.07 1.85 24.17
CA ARG A 57 -9.32 1.20 23.73
C ARG A 57 -9.20 -0.32 23.69
N HIS A 58 -10.33 -0.99 23.85
CA HIS A 58 -10.46 -2.40 23.48
C HIS A 58 -10.61 -2.50 21.97
N VAL A 59 -9.67 -3.16 21.30
CA VAL A 59 -9.55 -3.12 19.82
C VAL A 59 -9.55 -4.52 19.22
N LEU A 60 -10.34 -4.68 18.17
CA LEU A 60 -10.28 -5.82 17.27
C LEU A 60 -9.38 -5.50 16.08
N ALA A 61 -8.30 -6.25 15.91
CA ALA A 61 -7.43 -6.16 14.74
C ALA A 61 -7.83 -7.22 13.71
N LEU A 62 -8.46 -6.79 12.62
CA LEU A 62 -8.85 -7.67 11.52
C LEU A 62 -7.76 -7.71 10.46
N GLN A 63 -7.27 -8.92 10.17
CA GLN A 63 -6.33 -9.16 9.08
C GLN A 63 -7.00 -9.98 7.99
N ASP A 64 -6.79 -9.58 6.74
CA ASP A 64 -7.27 -10.31 5.57
C ASP A 64 -6.17 -10.44 4.50
N THR A 65 -6.48 -11.09 3.38
CA THR A 65 -5.62 -11.20 2.20
C THR A 65 -6.39 -10.81 0.95
N SER A 66 -6.01 -9.70 0.34
CA SER A 66 -6.55 -9.22 -0.94
C SER A 66 -5.59 -9.48 -2.10
N GLU A 67 -6.12 -9.78 -3.28
CA GLU A 67 -5.36 -9.89 -4.53
C GLU A 67 -5.62 -8.67 -5.41
N ILE A 68 -4.61 -7.82 -5.66
CA ILE A 68 -4.69 -6.73 -6.63
C ILE A 68 -4.13 -7.23 -7.96
N LYS A 69 -4.96 -7.23 -9.00
CA LYS A 69 -4.62 -7.81 -10.31
C LYS A 69 -4.50 -6.72 -11.36
N PHE A 70 -3.52 -6.87 -12.24
CA PHE A 70 -3.34 -6.02 -13.40
C PHE A 70 -3.45 -6.86 -14.67
N ALA A 71 -4.10 -6.32 -15.68
CA ALA A 71 -4.02 -6.86 -17.03
C ALA A 71 -2.61 -6.59 -17.58
N THR A 72 -1.83 -7.65 -17.81
CA THR A 72 -0.42 -7.53 -18.24
C THR A 72 -0.17 -8.35 -19.50
N THR A 73 0.68 -7.81 -20.37
CA THR A 73 1.36 -8.57 -21.43
C THR A 73 2.69 -9.11 -20.91
N PRO A 74 3.35 -10.08 -21.58
CA PRO A 74 4.69 -10.53 -21.22
C PRO A 74 5.70 -9.38 -21.03
N ASP A 75 5.63 -8.34 -21.86
CA ASP A 75 6.56 -7.20 -21.84
C ASP A 75 6.19 -6.13 -20.79
N SER A 76 4.98 -6.19 -20.22
CA SER A 76 4.44 -5.15 -19.33
C SER A 76 4.21 -5.62 -17.90
N ARG A 77 4.88 -6.69 -17.45
CA ARG A 77 4.68 -7.28 -16.11
C ARG A 77 5.19 -6.40 -14.97
N ARG A 78 6.14 -5.48 -15.22
CA ARG A 78 6.60 -4.45 -14.26
C ARG A 78 6.82 -5.00 -12.84
N GLU A 79 7.60 -6.07 -12.74
CA GLU A 79 7.95 -6.76 -11.48
C GLU A 79 6.76 -7.36 -10.69
N LEU A 80 5.55 -7.34 -11.24
CA LEU A 80 4.39 -7.96 -10.61
C LEU A 80 4.56 -9.48 -10.51
N GLY A 81 4.14 -10.05 -9.38
CA GLY A 81 4.18 -11.49 -9.14
C GLY A 81 3.00 -12.22 -9.79
N LYS A 82 3.15 -13.51 -10.07
CA LYS A 82 2.07 -14.33 -10.64
C LYS A 82 1.12 -14.76 -9.52
N ILE A 83 -0.12 -14.27 -9.53
CA ILE A 83 -1.04 -14.51 -8.40
C ILE A 83 -1.81 -15.84 -8.55
N LYS A 84 -2.19 -16.26 -9.76
CA LYS A 84 -3.04 -17.44 -10.02
C LYS A 84 -2.60 -18.22 -11.27
N LYS A 85 -3.27 -19.36 -11.57
CA LYS A 85 -3.14 -20.07 -12.84
C LYS A 85 -3.54 -19.13 -14.00
N GLY A 86 -2.87 -19.26 -15.16
CA GLY A 86 -3.06 -18.35 -16.30
C GLY A 86 -2.15 -17.12 -16.30
N ASN A 87 -2.47 -16.12 -17.12
CA ASN A 87 -1.71 -14.87 -17.28
C ASN A 87 -2.23 -13.76 -16.35
N CYS A 88 -2.24 -14.03 -15.04
CA CYS A 88 -2.67 -13.06 -14.02
C CYS A 88 -1.50 -12.64 -13.13
N PHE A 89 -1.10 -11.37 -13.24
CA PHE A 89 0.01 -10.79 -12.48
C PHE A 89 -0.49 -9.64 -11.59
N GLY A 90 0.13 -9.50 -10.43
CA GLY A 90 -0.20 -8.43 -9.49
C GLY A 90 0.45 -8.59 -8.13
N LEU A 91 -0.22 -8.07 -7.10
CA LEU A 91 0.23 -8.04 -5.72
C LEU A 91 -0.77 -8.75 -4.80
N LEU A 92 -0.25 -9.46 -3.81
CA LEU A 92 -1.00 -9.79 -2.59
C LEU A 92 -0.84 -8.65 -1.60
N LEU A 93 -1.94 -8.26 -0.99
CA LEU A 93 -1.99 -7.31 0.10
C LEU A 93 -2.52 -8.02 1.34
N HIS A 94 -1.83 -7.86 2.45
CA HIS A 94 -2.29 -8.29 3.77
C HIS A 94 -2.55 -7.05 4.62
N PRO A 95 -3.71 -6.38 4.47
CA PRO A 95 -4.02 -5.22 5.29
C PRO A 95 -4.47 -5.65 6.69
N MET A 96 -4.23 -4.80 7.67
CA MET A 96 -4.75 -4.96 9.03
C MET A 96 -5.54 -3.71 9.43
N LEU A 97 -6.82 -3.90 9.74
CA LEU A 97 -7.76 -2.85 10.12
C LEU A 97 -8.08 -2.94 11.62
N ALA A 98 -7.96 -1.83 12.33
CA ALA A 98 -8.40 -1.75 13.72
C ALA A 98 -9.84 -1.26 13.81
N LEU A 99 -10.63 -1.98 14.60
CA LEU A 99 -11.98 -1.61 14.98
C LEU A 99 -12.06 -1.44 16.49
N ASP A 100 -12.85 -0.48 16.94
CA ASP A 100 -13.29 -0.39 18.33
C ASP A 100 -14.17 -1.61 18.65
N ALA A 101 -13.78 -2.40 19.66
CA ALA A 101 -14.40 -3.71 19.90
C ALA A 101 -15.83 -3.59 20.46
N ASP A 102 -16.14 -2.48 21.13
CA ASP A 102 -17.44 -2.27 21.76
C ASP A 102 -18.45 -1.68 20.77
N THR A 103 -18.01 -0.77 19.91
CA THR A 103 -18.88 -0.04 18.95
C THR A 103 -18.82 -0.57 17.51
N GLY A 104 -17.78 -1.32 17.16
CA GLY A 104 -17.49 -1.73 15.78
C GLY A 104 -16.97 -0.59 14.88
N SER A 105 -16.67 0.58 15.45
CA SER A 105 -16.21 1.74 14.69
C SER A 105 -14.83 1.51 14.07
N CYS A 106 -14.64 1.93 12.82
CA CYS A 106 -13.32 1.86 12.16
C CYS A 106 -12.35 2.89 12.74
N LEU A 107 -11.24 2.43 13.31
CA LEU A 107 -10.20 3.26 13.89
C LEU A 107 -9.06 3.56 12.91
N GLY A 108 -8.93 2.76 11.86
CA GLY A 108 -7.96 2.95 10.77
C GLY A 108 -7.11 1.72 10.49
N LEU A 109 -6.18 1.85 9.55
CA LEU A 109 -5.20 0.81 9.23
C LEU A 109 -4.08 0.83 10.28
N VAL A 110 -3.82 -0.31 10.91
CA VAL A 110 -2.75 -0.45 11.93
C VAL A 110 -1.47 -1.07 11.36
N GLY A 111 -1.53 -1.56 10.13
CA GLY A 111 -0.39 -2.08 9.42
C GLY A 111 -0.81 -2.85 8.18
N GLY A 112 0.18 -3.43 7.52
CA GLY A 112 -0.04 -4.31 6.41
C GLY A 112 1.24 -4.53 5.62
N GLY A 113 1.24 -5.55 4.78
CA GLY A 113 2.37 -5.88 3.91
C GLY A 113 1.90 -6.26 2.52
N GLY A 114 2.77 -6.07 1.53
CA GLY A 114 2.55 -6.50 0.15
C GLY A 114 3.59 -7.53 -0.28
N SER A 115 3.19 -8.50 -1.10
CA SER A 115 4.13 -9.42 -1.76
C SER A 115 3.62 -9.80 -3.14
N GLY A 116 4.50 -9.83 -4.14
CA GLY A 116 4.23 -10.54 -5.39
C GLY A 116 4.42 -12.04 -5.16
N ARG A 117 3.43 -12.89 -5.46
CA ARG A 117 3.66 -14.36 -5.48
C ARG A 117 4.75 -14.64 -6.54
N GLY A 118 5.93 -15.04 -6.08
CA GLY A 118 7.14 -15.19 -6.92
C GLY A 118 8.33 -14.34 -6.48
N VAL A 119 8.13 -13.33 -5.62
CA VAL A 119 9.22 -12.72 -4.84
C VAL A 119 9.30 -13.48 -3.53
N ALA A 120 10.25 -14.41 -3.46
CA ALA A 120 10.60 -15.10 -2.24
C ALA A 120 10.82 -14.09 -1.09
N LYS A 121 10.45 -14.49 0.13
CA LYS A 121 10.91 -13.90 1.40
C LYS A 121 12.30 -13.26 1.24
N SER A 122 12.39 -11.94 1.18
CA SER A 122 13.68 -11.26 1.31
C SER A 122 13.50 -9.80 1.71
N LEU A 123 13.33 -9.59 3.01
CA LEU A 123 13.95 -8.45 3.70
C LEU A 123 14.23 -8.86 5.16
N ARG A 124 15.04 -9.90 5.31
CA ARG A 124 15.96 -9.99 6.45
C ARG A 124 17.35 -9.79 5.88
N ARG A 125 18.02 -8.70 6.26
CA ARG A 125 19.48 -8.62 6.12
C ARG A 125 20.07 -9.75 6.96
N MET A 126 20.80 -10.65 6.32
CA MET A 126 21.77 -11.51 7.00
C MET A 126 22.83 -10.62 7.66
N PRO A 127 23.29 -10.93 8.88
CA PRO A 127 24.42 -10.23 9.47
C PRO A 127 25.69 -10.61 8.72
N SER A 128 26.45 -9.63 8.25
CA SER A 128 27.82 -9.86 7.80
C SER A 128 28.68 -10.07 9.03
N GLY A 129 29.07 -11.32 9.26
CA GLY A 129 30.08 -11.68 10.24
C GLY A 129 31.49 -11.35 9.74
N ARG A 130 32.29 -10.88 10.70
CA ARG A 130 33.70 -10.48 10.70
C ARG A 130 34.04 -9.15 10.03
#